data_AF-A0AA96EUT2-F1
#
_entry.id   AF-A0AA96EUT2-F1
#
_cell.length_a   1.000
_cell.length_b   1.000
_cell.length_c   1.000
_cell.angle_alpha   90.00
_cell.angle_beta   90.00
_cell.angle_gamma   90.00
#
_symmetry.space_group_name_H-M   'P 1'
#
loop_
_entity.id
_entity.type
_entity.pdbx_description
1 polymer ?
#
loop_
_entity_poly.entity_id
_entity_poly.type
_entity_poly.pdbx_seq_one_letter_code
_entity_poly.pdbx_strand_id
1 'polypeptide(L)' 'MQLPKFVLADNSEFPEDIFVIHLDFPRFIINLKDDEVEFLEDLEGEDETELESEMEHLITLAGEFYDKEMEQYEE' A
#
# COMPACT_ATOMS: atom_id res chain seq x y z
N MET A 1 10.58 7.89 16.71
CA MET A 1 9.80 8.49 15.60
C MET A 1 8.53 7.65 15.45
N GLN A 2 7.37 8.27 15.23
CA GLN A 2 6.17 7.54 14.79
C GLN A 2 6.19 7.53 13.27
N LEU A 3 6.25 6.34 12.67
CA LEU A 3 6.11 6.17 11.23
C LEU A 3 4.63 6.26 10.86
N PRO A 4 4.28 6.90 9.74
CA PRO A 4 2.92 6.87 9.22
C PRO A 4 2.54 5.45 8.79
N LYS A 5 1.23 5.19 8.67
CA LYS A 5 0.73 3.89 8.21
C LYS A 5 1.03 3.63 6.73
N PHE A 6 0.82 4.65 5.90
CA PHE A 6 1.04 4.62 4.47
C PHE A 6 2.11 5.63 4.06
N VAL A 7 2.91 5.26 3.07
CA VAL A 7 3.95 6.11 2.47
C VAL A 7 3.86 5.97 0.96
N LEU A 8 3.83 7.10 0.24
CA LEU A 8 4.03 7.12 -1.21
C LEU A 8 5.52 6.95 -1.53
N ALA A 9 5.81 6.06 -2.46
CA ALA A 9 7.15 5.79 -2.94
C ALA A 9 7.20 5.91 -4.47
N ASP A 10 8.07 6.78 -4.94
CA ASP A 10 8.42 6.92 -6.35
C ASP A 10 9.73 6.21 -6.64
N ASN A 11 9.83 5.55 -7.79
CA ASN A 11 11.05 4.91 -8.25
C ASN A 11 11.47 5.44 -9.63
N SER A 12 12.73 5.88 -9.77
CA SER A 12 13.23 6.46 -11.02
C SER A 12 13.34 5.46 -12.18
N GLU A 13 13.43 4.16 -11.89
CA GLU A 13 13.40 3.09 -12.90
C GLU A 13 11.97 2.76 -13.36
N PHE A 14 10.97 3.14 -12.55
CA PHE A 14 9.55 2.90 -12.76
C PHE A 14 8.76 4.22 -12.71
N PRO A 15 8.99 5.15 -13.65
CA PRO A 15 8.46 6.53 -13.59
C PRO A 15 6.94 6.63 -13.79
N GLU A 16 6.30 5.55 -14.22
CA GLU A 16 4.85 5.48 -14.42
C GLU A 16 4.16 4.68 -13.31
N ASP A 17 4.92 4.04 -12.41
CA ASP A 17 4.38 3.20 -11.35
C ASP A 17 4.30 3.99 -10.06
N ILE A 18 3.24 3.71 -9.30
CA ILE A 18 2.92 4.42 -8.06
C ILE A 18 2.91 3.40 -6.96
N PHE A 19 3.95 3.40 -6.14
CA PHE A 19 4.05 2.46 -5.04
C PHE A 19 3.50 3.09 -3.75
N VAL A 20 2.60 2.39 -3.09
CA VAL A 20 2.19 2.69 -1.72
C VAL A 20 2.75 1.61 -0.81
N ILE A 21 3.46 2.03 0.22
CA ILE A 21 4.04 1.14 1.22
C ILE A 21 3.19 1.21 2.48
N HIS A 22 2.66 0.07 2.90
CA HIS A 22 2.01 -0.09 4.20
C HIS A 22 3.03 -0.57 5.23
N LEU A 23 3.24 0.23 6.28
CA LEU A 23 4.26 -0.02 7.31
C LEU A 23 3.71 -0.68 8.59
N ASP A 24 2.38 -0.78 8.71
CA ASP A 24 1.70 -1.47 9.81
C ASP A 24 1.46 -2.94 9.44
N PHE A 25 1.13 -3.80 10.41
CA PHE A 25 0.87 -5.21 10.12
C PHE A 25 -0.52 -5.38 9.46
N PRO A 26 -0.66 -6.18 8.39
CA PRO A 26 0.41 -6.81 7.60
C PRO A 26 1.14 -5.80 6.70
N ARG A 27 2.46 -5.91 6.61
CA ARG A 27 3.36 -5.05 5.83
C ARG A 27 3.41 -5.52 4.39
N PHE A 28 3.03 -4.63 3.49
CA PHE A 28 3.04 -4.89 2.06
C PHE A 28 3.43 -3.64 1.28
N ILE A 29 3.80 -3.87 0.03
CA ILE A 29 3.98 -2.86 -0.99
C ILE A 29 2.92 -3.12 -2.04
N ILE A 30 2.17 -2.08 -2.44
CA ILE A 30 1.23 -2.16 -3.56
C ILE A 30 1.66 -1.21 -4.67
N ASN A 31 1.63 -1.66 -5.92
CA ASN A 31 1.67 -0.79 -7.08
C ASN A 31 0.23 -0.45 -7.50
N LEU A 32 -0.19 0.80 -7.33
CA LEU A 32 -1.54 1.26 -7.68
C LEU A 32 -1.79 1.29 -9.20
N LYS A 33 -0.75 1.15 -10.03
CA LYS A 33 -0.90 1.15 -11.48
C LYS A 33 -1.46 -0.18 -12.01
N ASP A 34 -1.04 -1.29 -11.43
CA ASP A 34 -1.37 -2.66 -11.87
C ASP A 34 -2.02 -3.51 -10.76
N ASP A 35 -2.28 -2.90 -9.59
CA ASP A 35 -2.84 -3.53 -8.39
C ASP A 35 -1.97 -4.70 -7.87
N GLU A 36 -0.68 -4.73 -8.19
CA GLU A 36 0.24 -5.77 -7.72
C GLU A 36 0.62 -5.53 -6.26
N VAL A 37 0.41 -6.55 -5.41
CA VAL A 37 0.71 -6.51 -3.97
C VAL A 37 1.82 -7.50 -3.64
N GLU A 38 2.88 -7.01 -3.00
CA GLU A 38 3.98 -7.82 -2.50
C GLU A 38 4.08 -7.71 -0.96
N PHE A 39 3.94 -8.84 -0.27
CA PHE A 39 4.06 -8.92 1.18
C PHE A 39 5.52 -8.98 1.59
N LEU A 40 5.89 -8.14 2.56
CA LEU A 40 7.24 -8.12 3.12
C LEU A 40 7.43 -9.12 4.25
N GLU A 41 6.34 -9.76 4.68
CA GLU A 41 6.35 -10.73 5.76
C GLU A 41 5.75 -12.06 5.35
N ASP A 42 6.12 -13.08 6.12
CA ASP A 42 5.66 -14.44 5.92
C ASP A 42 4.28 -14.59 6.56
N LEU A 43 3.27 -14.73 5.71
CA LEU A 43 1.87 -14.88 6.12
C LEU A 43 1.53 -16.34 6.50
N GLU A 44 2.52 -17.24 6.53
CA GLU A 44 2.34 -18.65 6.88
C GLU A 44 1.79 -18.82 8.31
N GLY A 45 0.50 -19.15 8.42
CA GLY A 45 -0.18 -19.50 9.66
C GLY A 45 -1.27 -18.53 10.12
N GLU A 46 -1.49 -17.44 9.40
CA GLU A 46 -2.68 -16.60 9.58
C GLU A 46 -3.90 -17.18 8.83
N ASP A 47 -5.11 -16.87 9.31
CA ASP A 47 -6.34 -17.32 8.66
C ASP A 47 -6.48 -16.59 7.32
N GLU A 48 -6.25 -17.31 6.21
CA GLU A 48 -6.27 -16.77 4.84
C GLU A 48 -7.52 -15.91 4.59
N THR A 49 -8.67 -16.29 5.17
CA THR A 49 -9.94 -15.57 4.98
C THR A 49 -9.95 -14.21 5.69
N GLU A 50 -9.39 -14.12 6.89
CA GLU A 50 -9.29 -12.85 7.62
C GLU A 50 -8.28 -11.94 6.93
N LEU A 51 -7.16 -12.52 6.47
CA LEU A 51 -6.12 -11.79 5.77
C LEU A 51 -6.63 -11.20 4.44
N GLU A 52 -7.31 -12.00 3.61
CA GLU A 52 -7.89 -11.52 2.35
C GLU A 52 -8.86 -10.35 2.55
N SER A 53 -9.72 -10.42 3.58
CA SER A 53 -10.66 -9.34 3.89
C SER A 53 -9.96 -8.08 4.39
N GLU A 54 -8.94 -8.21 5.24
CA GLU A 54 -8.14 -7.08 5.71
C GLU A 54 -7.35 -6.47 4.54
N MET A 55 -6.83 -7.29 3.63
CA MET A 55 -6.11 -6.86 2.43
C MET A 55 -6.99 -6.03 1.50
N GLU A 56 -8.20 -6.49 1.14
CA GLU A 56 -9.13 -5.72 0.31
C GLU A 56 -9.40 -4.32 0.91
N HIS A 57 -9.53 -4.28 2.25
CA HIS A 57 -9.72 -3.02 2.96
C HIS A 57 -8.48 -2.12 2.89
N LEU A 58 -7.28 -2.68 3.09
CA LEU A 58 -6.01 -1.95 3.06
C LEU A 58 -5.68 -1.43 1.67
N ILE A 59 -6.00 -2.18 0.60
CA ILE A 59 -5.87 -1.76 -0.80
C ILE A 59 -6.76 -0.54 -1.06
N THR A 60 -8.01 -0.58 -0.61
CA THR A 60 -8.94 0.54 -0.73
C THR A 60 -8.39 1.79 -0.03
N LEU A 61 -7.89 1.63 1.20
CA LEU A 61 -7.28 2.73 1.96
C LEU A 61 -6.01 3.28 1.30
N ALA A 62 -5.20 2.45 0.65
CA ALA A 62 -4.02 2.88 -0.09
C ALA A 62 -4.39 3.77 -1.29
N GLY A 63 -5.47 3.42 -2.02
CA GLY A 63 -6.02 4.25 -3.09
C GLY A 63 -6.56 5.59 -2.58
N GLU A 64 -7.37 5.56 -1.51
CA GLU A 64 -7.88 6.80 -0.88
C GLU A 64 -6.73 7.69 -0.36
N PHE A 65 -5.66 7.09 0.15
CA PHE A 65 -4.47 7.81 0.57
C PHE A 65 -3.78 8.50 -0.62
N TYR A 66 -3.60 7.78 -1.73
CA TYR A 66 -3.03 8.36 -2.95
C TYR A 66 -3.87 9.52 -3.48
N ASP A 67 -5.19 9.34 -3.61
CA ASP A 67 -6.10 10.39 -4.09
C ASP A 67 -5.97 11.65 -3.22
N LYS A 68 -5.94 11.49 -1.89
CA LYS A 68 -5.80 12.60 -0.95
C LYS A 68 -4.43 13.29 -1.01
N GLU A 69 -3.36 12.53 -1.21
CA GLU A 69 -2.03 13.11 -1.38
C GLU A 69 -1.96 13.89 -2.70
N MET A 70 -2.52 13.34 -3.79
CA MET A 70 -2.58 14.03 -5.09
C MET A 70 -3.45 15.29 -5.05
N GLU A 71 -4.57 15.28 -4.34
CA GLU A 71 -5.38 16.49 -4.08
C GLU A 71 -4.55 17.60 -3.42
N GLN A 72 -3.63 17.25 -2.51
CA GLN A 72 -2.72 18.23 -1.88
C GLN A 72 -1.60 18.70 -2.79
N TYR A 73 -1.22 17.93 -3.83
CA TYR A 73 -0.23 18.35 -4.82
C TYR A 73 -0.82 19.27 -5.91
N GLU A 74 -2.13 19.25 -6.12
CA GLU A 74 -2.83 20.11 -7.10
C GLU A 74 -3.19 21.52 -6.57
N GLU A 75 -3.05 21.79 -5.26
CA GLU A 75 -3.14 23.14 -4.66
C GLU A 75 -1.79 23.86 -4.52
#